data_AF-A0A948F651-F1
#
_entry.id   AF-A0A948F651-F1
#
_cell.length_a   1.000
_cell.length_b   1.000
_cell.length_c   1.000
_cell.angle_alpha   90.00
_cell.angle_beta   90.00
_cell.angle_gamma   90.00
#
_symmetry.space_group_name_H-M   'P 1'
#
loop_
_entity.id
_entity.type
_entity.pdbx_description
1 polymer ?
#
loop_
_entity_poly.entity_id
_entity_poly.type
_entity_poly.pdbx_seq_one_letter_code
_entity_poly.pdbx_strand_id
1 'polypeptide(L)' 'QARSRERRKLEKLVDGFEADIARLEAKQGVLTTELEDPATYQKPGRAVAVNRDLQYILEDLGRVTKEWEDAASRLEALT' A
#
# COMPACT_ATOMS: atom_id res chain seq x y z
N GLN A 1 -29.66 14.74 -2.70
CA GLN A 1 -28.91 14.20 -3.86
C GLN A 1 -27.39 14.36 -3.74
N ALA A 2 -26.85 15.51 -3.30
CA ALA A 2 -25.40 15.73 -3.17
C ALA A 2 -24.71 14.78 -2.17
N ARG A 3 -25.29 14.55 -0.97
CA ARG A 3 -24.73 13.62 0.03
C ARG A 3 -24.52 12.20 -0.49
N SER A 4 -25.50 11.66 -1.24
CA SER A 4 -25.38 10.32 -1.84
C SER A 4 -24.28 10.24 -2.91
N ARG A 5 -24.05 11.33 -3.67
CA ARG A 5 -22.97 11.39 -4.65
C ARG A 5 -21.59 11.43 -3.97
N GLU A 6 -21.46 12.21 -2.90
CA GLU A 6 -20.19 12.26 -2.13
C GLU A 6 -19.90 10.92 -1.45
N ARG A 7 -20.90 10.27 -0.86
CA ARG A 7 -20.75 8.92 -0.29
C ARG A 7 -20.20 7.92 -1.31
N ARG A 8 -20.82 7.83 -2.49
CA ARG A 8 -20.36 6.93 -3.58
C ARG A 8 -18.95 7.24 -4.06
N LYS A 9 -18.55 8.51 -4.05
CA LYS A 9 -17.19 8.92 -4.41
C LYS A 9 -16.18 8.43 -3.37
N LEU A 10 -16.50 8.58 -2.08
CA LEU A 10 -15.64 8.13 -1.00
C LEU A 10 -15.56 6.60 -0.93
N GLU A 11 -16.66 5.88 -1.12
CA GLU A 11 -16.66 4.41 -1.26
C GLU A 11 -15.68 3.95 -2.34
N LYS A 12 -15.77 4.52 -3.54
CA LYS A 12 -14.85 4.19 -4.63
C LYS A 12 -13.39 4.52 -4.32
N LEU A 13 -13.13 5.60 -3.57
CA LEU A 13 -11.77 5.96 -3.16
C LEU A 13 -11.23 4.97 -2.13
N VAL A 14 -12.02 4.61 -1.12
CA VAL A 14 -11.67 3.61 -0.11
C VAL A 14 -11.36 2.28 -0.79
N ASP A 15 -12.24 1.77 -1.65
CA ASP A 15 -12.01 0.53 -2.41
C ASP A 15 -10.72 0.58 -3.24
N GLY A 16 -10.44 1.73 -3.85
CA GLY A 16 -9.23 1.96 -4.63
C GLY A 16 -7.96 1.90 -3.79
N PHE A 17 -7.96 2.58 -2.64
CA PHE A 17 -6.83 2.56 -1.73
C PHE A 17 -6.62 1.18 -1.10
N GLU A 18 -7.67 0.45 -0.76
CA GLU A 18 -7.57 -0.93 -0.27
C GLU A 18 -6.91 -1.86 -1.30
N ALA A 19 -7.29 -1.73 -2.57
CA ALA A 19 -6.64 -2.48 -3.65
C ALA A 19 -5.16 -2.11 -3.82
N ASP A 20 -4.81 -0.83 -3.65
CA ASP A 20 -3.42 -0.38 -3.70
C ASP A 20 -2.60 -0.87 -2.50
N ILE A 21 -3.16 -0.82 -1.28
CA ILE A 21 -2.53 -1.35 -0.07
C ILE A 21 -2.27 -2.84 -0.24
N ALA A 22 -3.28 -3.63 -0.62
CA ALA A 22 -3.12 -5.08 -0.82
C ALA A 22 -2.05 -5.41 -1.87
N ARG A 23 -1.97 -4.63 -2.96
CA ARG A 23 -0.93 -4.78 -3.99
C ARG A 23 0.46 -4.45 -3.45
N LEU A 24 0.60 -3.41 -2.64
CA LEU A 24 1.88 -3.02 -2.04
C LEU A 24 2.34 -4.03 -0.98
N GLU A 25 1.43 -4.52 -0.14
CA GLU A 25 1.70 -5.59 0.85
C GLU A 25 2.14 -6.89 0.16
N ALA A 26 1.50 -7.26 -0.95
CA ALA A 26 1.93 -8.43 -1.74
C ALA A 26 3.37 -8.26 -2.26
N LYS A 27 3.73 -7.06 -2.74
CA LYS A 27 5.10 -6.77 -3.18
C LYS A 27 6.09 -6.78 -2.01
N GLN A 28 5.71 -6.20 -0.87
CA GLN A 28 6.49 -6.25 0.35
C GLN A 28 6.80 -7.70 0.73
N GLY A 29 5.79 -8.58 0.72
CA GLY A 29 5.95 -10.00 1.01
C GLY A 29 6.96 -10.68 0.09
N VAL A 30 6.86 -10.45 -1.22
CA VAL A 30 7.81 -11.00 -2.21
C VAL A 30 9.24 -10.55 -1.94
N LEU A 31 9.47 -9.26 -1.67
CA LEU A 31 10.81 -8.74 -1.40
C LEU A 31 11.37 -9.22 -0.06
N THR A 32 10.53 -9.34 0.97
CA THR A 32 10.92 -9.92 2.26
C THR A 32 11.34 -11.37 2.10
N THR A 33 10.55 -12.18 1.40
CA THR A 33 10.92 -13.58 1.10
C THR A 33 12.23 -13.66 0.30
N GLU A 34 12.47 -12.72 -0.62
CA GLU A 34 13.75 -12.67 -1.33
C GLU A 34 14.92 -12.34 -0.40
N LEU A 35 14.76 -11.43 0.56
CA LEU A 35 15.81 -11.14 1.55
C LEU A 35 16.08 -12.31 2.50
N GLU A 36 15.09 -13.18 2.72
CA GLU A 36 15.25 -14.39 3.53
C GLU A 36 16.02 -15.50 2.80
N ASP A 37 16.11 -15.45 1.46
CA ASP A 37 16.86 -16.42 0.65
C ASP A 37 18.38 -16.16 0.71
N PRO A 38 19.20 -17.09 1.23
CA PRO A 38 20.66 -16.95 1.22
C PRO A 38 21.27 -16.73 -0.17
N ALA A 39 20.63 -17.22 -1.24
CA ALA A 39 21.07 -17.01 -2.62
C ALA A 39 21.02 -15.54 -3.05
N THR A 40 20.20 -14.71 -2.39
CA THR A 40 20.15 -13.26 -2.63
C THR A 40 21.47 -12.58 -2.30
N TYR A 41 22.17 -13.05 -1.27
CA TYR A 41 23.48 -12.51 -0.85
C TYR A 41 24.65 -13.01 -1.71
N GLN A 42 24.44 -14.07 -2.50
CA GLN A 42 25.42 -14.56 -3.47
C GLN A 42 25.44 -13.70 -4.74
N LYS A 43 24.41 -12.88 -4.97
CA LYS A 43 24.29 -11.98 -6.12
C LYS A 43 24.78 -10.57 -5.71
N PRO A 44 25.93 -10.10 -6.23
CA PRO A 44 26.50 -8.80 -5.84
C PRO A 44 25.48 -7.66 -6.00
N GLY A 45 25.28 -6.88 -4.93
CA GLY A 45 24.39 -5.72 -4.91
C GLY A 45 22.89 -6.03 -4.88
N ARG A 46 22.45 -7.29 -5.00
CA ARG A 46 21.02 -7.62 -5.03
C ARG A 46 20.31 -7.28 -3.73
N ALA A 47 20.89 -7.65 -2.59
CA ALA A 47 20.33 -7.32 -1.29
C ALA A 47 20.16 -5.80 -1.08
N VAL A 48 21.08 -4.98 -1.59
CA VAL A 48 20.98 -3.50 -1.50
C VAL A 48 19.84 -2.99 -2.37
N ALA A 49 19.69 -3.50 -3.59
CA ALA A 49 18.59 -3.15 -4.48
C ALA A 49 17.22 -3.53 -3.87
N VAL A 50 17.08 -4.76 -3.37
CA VAL A 50 15.84 -5.23 -2.74
C VAL A 50 15.48 -4.41 -1.51
N ASN A 51 16.45 -4.07 -0.65
CA ASN A 51 16.21 -3.20 0.50
C ASN A 51 15.75 -1.79 0.09
N ARG A 52 16.30 -1.24 -1.00
CA ARG A 52 15.88 0.06 -1.51
C ARG A 52 14.46 0.02 -2.06
N ASP A 53 14.11 -1.02 -2.81
CA ASP A 53 12.75 -1.23 -3.31
C ASP A 53 11.75 -1.40 -2.16
N LEU A 54 12.14 -2.13 -1.11
CA LEU A 54 11.36 -2.31 0.10
C LEU A 54 11.12 -0.97 0.83
N GLN A 55 12.12 -0.09 0.92
CA GLN A 55 11.95 1.25 1.51
C GLN A 55 10.90 2.07 0.75
N TYR A 56 10.94 2.08 -0.58
CA TYR A 56 9.93 2.78 -1.38
C TYR A 56 8.52 2.21 -1.18
N ILE A 57 8.38 0.89 -1.09
CA ILE A 57 7.09 0.24 -0.81
C ILE A 57 6.57 0.63 0.57
N LEU A 58 7.43 0.70 1.59
CA LEU A 58 7.03 1.11 2.94
C LEU A 58 6.61 2.58 3.00
N GLU A 59 7.29 3.47 2.27
CA GLU A 59 6.90 4.87 2.15
C GLU A 59 5.54 5.01 1.45
N ASP A 60 5.32 4.28 0.35
CA ASP A 60 4.05 4.27 -0.36
C ASP A 60 2.92 3.68 0.48
N LEU A 61 3.16 2.59 1.21
CA LEU A 61 2.19 2.02 2.15
C LEU A 61 1.80 3.05 3.20
N GLY A 62 2.78 3.70 3.84
CA GLY A 62 2.49 4.74 4.84
C GLY A 62 1.64 5.88 4.28
N ARG A 63 1.91 6.31 3.05
CA ARG A 63 1.13 7.37 2.38
C ARG A 63 -0.28 6.90 2.04
N VAL A 64 -0.43 5.76 1.37
CA VAL A 64 -1.75 5.26 0.90
C VAL A 64 -2.62 4.84 2.09
N THR A 65 -2.06 4.24 3.12
CA THR A 65 -2.81 3.92 4.36
C THR A 65 -3.36 5.19 5.00
N LYS A 66 -2.58 6.27 5.08
CA LYS A 66 -3.08 7.55 5.59
C LYS A 66 -4.21 8.13 4.72
N GLU A 67 -4.05 8.09 3.40
CA GLU A 67 -5.10 8.54 2.46
C GLU A 67 -6.39 7.71 2.58
N TRP A 68 -6.26 6.40 2.82
CA TRP A 68 -7.36 5.50 3.12
C TRP A 68 -8.04 5.85 4.45
N GLU A 69 -7.27 6.02 5.53
CA GLU A 69 -7.80 6.40 6.85
C GLU A 69 -8.62 7.69 6.77
N ASP A 70 -8.11 8.70 6.07
CA ASP A 70 -8.79 9.98 5.87
C ASP A 70 -10.10 9.81 5.06
N ALA A 71 -10.07 9.01 4.00
CA ALA A 71 -11.24 8.75 3.15
C ALA A 71 -12.31 7.92 3.88
N ALA A 72 -11.90 6.88 4.61
CA ALA A 72 -12.76 6.03 5.42
C ALA A 72 -13.42 6.82 6.56
N SER A 73 -12.66 7.65 7.28
CA SER A 73 -13.18 8.52 8.34
C SER A 73 -14.24 9.49 7.80
N ARG A 74 -13.99 10.07 6.61
CA ARG A 74 -14.98 10.95 5.94
C ARG A 74 -16.21 10.18 5.48
N LEU A 75 -16.05 8.95 5.02
CA LEU A 75 -17.17 8.09 4.62
C LEU A 75 -18.04 7.74 5.82
N GLU A 76 -17.42 7.37 6.94
CA GLU A 76 -18.10 7.06 8.20
C GLU A 76 -18.91 8.25 8.73
N ALA A 77 -18.38 9.47 8.61
CA ALA A 77 -19.10 10.69 8.98
C ALA A 77 -20.33 10.98 8.07
N LEU A 78 -20.44 10.32 6.91
CA LEU A 78 -21.57 10.46 5.98
C LEU A 78 -22.59 9.33 6.07
N THR A 79 -22.29 8.25 6.79
CA THR A 79 -23.25 7.20 7.16
C THR A 79 -24.39 7.77 8.00
#